data_AF-A0A429BGE6-F1
#
_entry.id   AF-A0A429BGE6-F1
#
_cell.length_a   1.000
_cell.length_b   1.000
_cell.length_c   1.000
_cell.angle_alpha   90.00
_cell.angle_beta   90.00
_cell.angle_gamma   90.00
#
_symmetry.space_group_name_H-M   'P 1'
#
loop_
_entity.id
_entity.type
_entity.pdbx_description
1 polymer ?
#
loop_
_entity_poly.entity_id
_entity_poly.type
_entity_poly.pdbx_seq_one_letter_code
_entity_poly.pdbx_strand_id
1 'polypeptide(L)'
;MFLRIALAAQTVALLIQAVTAGLLLSSAGGRAVHSATALAVAATVLLYLVAAVMTRERAAIMAAAGMLVMTLVQMALGMAHVKILHVPLGVLMFGGSMVQMTRVWSADRARTASA
;
A
#
# COMPACT_ATOMS: atom_id res chain seq x y z
N MET A 1 -13.83 2.99 -11.37
CA MET A 1 -13.83 1.66 -10.71
C MET A 1 -12.42 1.07 -10.55
N PHE A 2 -11.61 1.01 -11.61
CA PHE A 2 -10.26 0.42 -11.56
C PHE A 2 -9.36 0.99 -10.45
N LEU A 3 -9.27 2.32 -10.30
CA LEU A 3 -8.50 2.98 -9.22
C LEU A 3 -8.88 2.47 -7.82
N ARG A 4 -10.18 2.22 -7.57
CA ARG A 4 -10.67 1.74 -6.27
C ARG A 4 -10.26 0.31 -6.01
N ILE A 5 -10.38 -0.54 -7.02
CA ILE A 5 -9.98 -1.95 -6.93
C ILE A 5 -8.47 -2.02 -6.69
N ALA A 6 -7.67 -1.22 -7.40
CA ALA A 6 -6.22 -1.17 -7.21
C ALA A 6 -5.84 -0.67 -5.81
N LEU A 7 -6.49 0.39 -5.31
CA LEU A 7 -6.28 0.89 -3.94
C LEU A 7 -6.70 -0.12 -2.87
N ALA A 8 -7.81 -0.84 -3.09
CA ALA A 8 -8.27 -1.93 -2.24
C ALA A 8 -7.24 -3.07 -2.19
N ALA A 9 -6.79 -3.53 -3.35
CA ALA A 9 -5.77 -4.57 -3.46
C ALA A 9 -4.45 -4.16 -2.77
N GLN A 10 -4.00 -2.92 -2.97
CA GLN A 10 -2.81 -2.37 -2.29
C GLN A 10 -2.98 -2.39 -0.77
N THR A 11 -4.14 -1.96 -0.26
CA THR A 11 -4.38 -1.92 1.20
C THR A 11 -4.44 -3.31 1.80
N VAL A 12 -5.06 -4.26 1.10
CA VAL A 12 -5.06 -5.68 1.50
C VAL A 12 -3.64 -6.24 1.48
N ALA A 13 -2.84 -5.95 0.46
CA ALA A 13 -1.44 -6.38 0.39
C ALA A 13 -0.61 -5.81 1.55
N LEU A 14 -0.81 -4.54 1.91
CA LEU A 14 -0.15 -3.93 3.07
C LEU A 14 -0.58 -4.55 4.40
N LEU A 15 -1.88 -4.90 4.55
CA LEU A 15 -2.35 -5.63 5.72
C LEU A 15 -1.70 -7.01 5.83
N ILE A 16 -1.66 -7.76 4.73
CA ILE A 16 -1.00 -9.06 4.66
C ILE A 16 0.49 -8.91 4.99
N GLN A 17 1.17 -7.88 4.47
CA GLN A 17 2.57 -7.61 4.78
C GLN A 17 2.80 -7.34 6.28
N ALA A 18 1.88 -6.63 6.93
CA ALA A 18 1.95 -6.39 8.37
C ALA A 18 1.77 -7.69 9.18
N VAL A 19 0.83 -8.55 8.77
CA VAL A 19 0.64 -9.87 9.38
C VAL A 19 1.90 -10.73 9.20
N THR A 20 2.48 -10.77 8.00
CA THR A 20 3.69 -11.56 7.75
C THR A 20 4.93 -10.97 8.43
N ALA A 21 4.97 -9.66 8.70
CA ALA A 21 6.00 -9.05 9.54
C ALA A 21 5.90 -9.53 11.01
N GLY A 22 4.69 -9.71 11.52
CA GLY A 22 4.47 -10.36 12.82
C GLY A 22 4.96 -11.81 12.82
N LEU A 23 4.63 -12.58 11.77
CA LEU A 23 5.08 -13.97 11.60
C LEU A 23 6.60 -14.09 11.43
N LEU A 24 7.24 -13.15 10.75
CA LEU A 24 8.71 -13.03 10.66
C LEU A 24 9.35 -12.97 12.04
N LEU A 25 8.69 -12.32 13.00
CA LEU A 25 9.20 -12.14 14.36
C LEU A 25 8.87 -13.32 15.29
N SER A 26 7.89 -14.15 14.95
CA SER A 26 7.37 -15.21 15.82
C SER A 26 7.57 -16.65 15.30
N SER A 27 8.00 -16.84 14.05
CA SER A 27 8.10 -18.16 13.42
C SER A 27 9.31 -18.31 12.49
N ALA A 28 9.89 -19.52 12.41
CA ALA A 28 11.06 -19.81 11.57
C ALA A 28 10.81 -19.63 10.06
N GLY A 29 9.59 -19.86 9.59
CA GLY A 29 9.20 -19.70 8.17
C GLY A 29 8.80 -18.28 7.77
N GLY A 30 8.64 -17.36 8.73
CA GLY A 30 8.06 -16.04 8.47
C GLY A 30 8.86 -15.17 7.51
N ARG A 31 10.19 -15.38 7.40
CA ARG A 31 11.04 -14.60 6.50
C ARG A 31 10.75 -14.82 5.02
N ALA A 32 10.56 -16.08 4.61
CA ALA A 32 10.28 -16.38 3.20
C ALA A 32 8.93 -15.80 2.79
N VAL A 33 7.90 -15.98 3.64
CA VAL A 33 6.55 -15.46 3.38
C VAL A 33 6.55 -13.93 3.35
N HIS A 34 7.21 -13.27 4.31
CA HIS A 34 7.29 -11.80 4.35
C HIS A 34 7.99 -11.19 3.14
N SER A 35 9.07 -11.84 2.66
CA SER A 35 9.75 -11.43 1.43
C SER A 35 8.88 -11.61 0.20
N ALA A 36 8.12 -12.71 0.10
CA ALA A 36 7.20 -12.94 -1.01
C ALA A 36 6.06 -11.91 -1.03
N THR A 37 5.49 -11.58 0.13
CA THR A 37 4.41 -10.58 0.22
C THR A 37 4.91 -9.16 -0.05
N ALA A 38 6.20 -8.86 0.14
CA ALA A 38 6.79 -7.58 -0.23
C ALA A 38 6.68 -7.32 -1.75
N LEU A 39 6.85 -8.38 -2.57
CA LEU A 39 6.66 -8.31 -4.02
C LEU A 39 5.19 -8.06 -4.39
N ALA A 40 4.25 -8.66 -3.65
CA ALA A 40 2.83 -8.40 -3.84
C ALA A 40 2.45 -6.95 -3.52
N VAL A 41 3.05 -6.36 -2.47
CA VAL A 41 2.90 -4.92 -2.18
C VAL A 41 3.45 -4.08 -3.34
N ALA A 42 4.67 -4.36 -3.82
CA ALA A 42 5.24 -3.62 -4.95
C ALA A 42 4.36 -3.71 -6.21
N ALA A 43 3.88 -4.90 -6.55
CA ALA A 43 3.01 -5.12 -7.70
C ALA A 43 1.68 -4.34 -7.58
N THR A 44 1.02 -4.41 -6.42
CA THR A 44 -0.25 -3.71 -6.20
C THR A 44 -0.10 -2.19 -6.16
N VAL A 45 1.00 -1.67 -5.62
CA VAL A 45 1.33 -0.24 -5.66
C VAL A 45 1.57 0.24 -7.09
N LEU A 46 2.26 -0.54 -7.92
CA LEU A 46 2.43 -0.23 -9.35
C LEU A 46 1.09 -0.25 -10.09
N LEU A 47 0.22 -1.22 -9.81
CA LEU A 47 -1.14 -1.25 -10.36
C LEU A 47 -1.94 -0.01 -9.94
N TYR A 48 -1.83 0.42 -8.69
CA TYR A 48 -2.46 1.65 -8.21
C TYR A 48 -1.93 2.89 -8.93
N LEU A 49 -0.61 2.97 -9.17
CA LEU A 49 -0.02 4.06 -9.96
C LEU A 49 -0.52 4.08 -11.40
N VAL A 50 -0.56 2.93 -12.08
CA VAL A 50 -1.13 2.85 -13.43
C VAL A 50 -2.58 3.34 -13.42
N ALA A 51 -3.38 2.85 -12.47
CA ALA A 51 -4.77 3.28 -12.34
C ALA A 51 -4.91 4.78 -12.07
N ALA A 52 -4.02 5.38 -11.29
CA ALA A 52 -3.99 6.81 -11.01
C ALA A 52 -3.59 7.64 -12.24
N VAL A 53 -2.60 7.19 -13.01
CA VAL A 53 -2.21 7.85 -14.27
C VAL A 53 -3.37 7.84 -15.26
N MET A 54 -4.13 6.75 -15.33
CA MET A 54 -5.31 6.66 -16.19
C MET A 54 -6.42 7.67 -15.82
N THR A 55 -6.52 8.12 -14.57
CA THR A 55 -7.50 9.17 -14.20
C THR A 55 -7.07 10.57 -14.62
N ARG A 56 -5.77 10.78 -14.90
CA ARG A 56 -5.15 12.08 -15.16
C ARG A 56 -5.30 13.09 -14.01
N GLU A 57 -5.74 12.65 -12.83
CA GLU A 57 -5.82 13.52 -11.67
C GLU A 57 -4.49 13.61 -10.95
N ARG A 58 -3.91 14.82 -10.92
CA ARG A 58 -2.62 15.08 -10.26
C ARG A 58 -2.58 14.58 -8.82
N ALA A 59 -3.66 14.75 -8.06
CA ALA A 59 -3.72 14.31 -6.67
C ALA A 59 -3.59 12.78 -6.53
N ALA A 60 -4.29 12.01 -7.38
CA ALA A 60 -4.20 10.55 -7.38
C ALA A 60 -2.81 10.07 -7.81
N ILE A 61 -2.22 10.70 -8.84
CA ILE A 61 -0.89 10.35 -9.34
C ILE A 61 0.17 10.60 -8.27
N MET A 62 0.14 11.77 -7.62
CA MET A 62 1.09 12.11 -6.55
C MET A 62 0.98 11.16 -5.35
N ALA A 63 -0.25 10.77 -4.96
CA ALA A 63 -0.45 9.82 -3.88
C ALA A 63 0.10 8.42 -4.22
N ALA A 64 -0.14 7.93 -5.44
CA ALA A 64 0.37 6.64 -5.89
C ALA A 64 1.89 6.64 -6.07
N ALA A 65 2.47 7.72 -6.61
CA ALA A 65 3.92 7.88 -6.75
C ALA A 65 4.59 7.94 -5.37
N GLY A 66 4.00 8.66 -4.41
CA GLY A 66 4.48 8.69 -3.02
C GLY A 66 4.48 7.31 -2.39
N MET A 67 3.42 6.52 -2.58
CA MET A 67 3.36 5.14 -2.11
C MET A 67 4.41 4.23 -2.77
N LEU A 68 4.68 4.41 -4.06
CA LEU A 68 5.76 3.68 -4.75
C LEU A 68 7.12 4.01 -4.14
N VAL A 69 7.45 5.29 -3.94
CA VAL A 69 8.70 5.72 -3.30
C VAL A 69 8.83 5.11 -1.91
N MET A 70 7.78 5.20 -1.08
CA MET A 70 7.80 4.61 0.26
C MET A 70 7.99 3.08 0.22
N THR A 71 7.44 2.40 -0.79
CA THR A 71 7.61 0.95 -0.98
C THR A 71 9.07 0.60 -1.32
N LEU A 72 9.72 1.37 -2.19
CA LEU A 72 11.14 1.18 -2.51
C LEU A 72 12.02 1.43 -1.27
N VAL A 73 11.73 2.49 -0.51
CA VAL A 73 12.40 2.77 0.78
C VAL A 73 12.18 1.61 1.76
N GLN A 74 10.96 1.07 1.86
CA GLN A 74 10.66 -0.10 2.69
C GLN A 74 11.51 -1.30 2.34
N MET A 75 11.62 -1.63 1.04
CA MET A 75 12.44 -2.75 0.58
C MET A 75 13.91 -2.53 0.93
N ALA A 76 14.44 -1.32 0.71
CA ALA A 76 15.81 -0.97 1.07
C ALA A 76 16.06 -1.12 2.59
N LEU A 77 15.19 -0.55 3.43
CA LEU A 77 15.28 -0.66 4.90
C LEU A 77 15.15 -2.11 5.39
N GLY A 78 14.29 -2.90 4.74
CA GLY A 78 14.10 -4.32 5.05
C GLY A 78 15.34 -5.16 4.74
N MET A 79 15.96 -4.93 3.57
CA MET A 79 17.23 -5.55 3.19
C MET A 79 18.39 -5.10 4.10
N ALA A 80 18.41 -3.84 4.51
CA ALA A 80 19.40 -3.29 5.44
C ALA A 80 19.13 -3.64 6.92
N HIS A 81 18.05 -4.36 7.22
CA HIS A 81 17.65 -4.75 8.57
C HIS A 81 17.40 -3.57 9.55
N VAL A 82 17.07 -2.38 9.04
CA VAL A 82 16.83 -1.16 9.85
C VAL A 82 15.38 -1.14 10.36
N LYS A 83 15.07 -2.04 11.29
CA LYS A 83 13.69 -2.29 11.79
C LYS A 83 13.03 -1.06 12.42
N ILE A 84 13.82 -0.21 13.08
CA ILE A 84 13.34 0.98 13.78
C ILE A 84 12.67 1.99 12.84
N LEU A 85 13.07 2.03 11.57
CA LEU A 85 12.43 2.85 10.54
C LEU A 85 11.47 2.03 9.68
N HIS A 86 11.85 0.79 9.35
CA HIS A 86 11.05 -0.10 8.52
C HIS A 86 9.65 -0.34 9.12
N VAL A 87 9.55 -0.67 10.41
CA VAL A 87 8.25 -1.00 11.01
C VAL A 87 7.31 0.21 11.07
N PRO A 88 7.70 1.38 11.62
CA PRO A 88 6.80 2.54 11.67
C PRO A 88 6.39 3.03 10.29
N LEU A 89 7.32 3.03 9.31
CA LEU A 89 6.99 3.45 7.95
C LEU A 89 5.97 2.49 7.30
N GLY A 90 6.06 1.17 7.56
CA GLY A 90 5.08 0.20 7.06
C GLY A 90 3.68 0.44 7.65
N VAL A 91 3.61 0.78 8.94
CA VAL A 91 2.36 1.17 9.61
C VAL A 91 1.78 2.46 9.02
N LEU A 92 2.62 3.47 8.77
CA LEU A 92 2.20 4.72 8.12
C LEU A 92 1.64 4.47 6.71
N MET A 93 2.29 3.61 5.94
CA MET A 93 1.84 3.22 4.61
C MET A 93 0.45 2.57 4.64
N PHE A 94 0.21 1.64 5.57
CA PHE A 94 -1.09 0.99 5.74
C PHE A 94 -2.17 1.98 6.22
N GLY A 95 -1.88 2.79 7.24
CA GLY A 95 -2.80 3.81 7.74
C GLY A 95 -3.15 4.84 6.66
N GLY A 96 -2.14 5.28 5.90
CA GLY A 96 -2.33 6.19 4.78
C GLY A 96 -3.21 5.61 3.66
N SER A 97 -3.04 4.33 3.33
CA SER A 97 -3.88 3.68 2.32
C SER A 97 -5.34 3.53 2.79
N MET A 98 -5.56 3.24 4.07
CA MET A 98 -6.90 3.24 4.68
C MET A 98 -7.58 4.61 4.62
N VAL A 99 -6.85 5.69 4.95
CA VAL A 99 -7.38 7.06 4.85
C VAL A 99 -7.72 7.42 3.40
N GLN A 100 -6.91 7.00 2.43
CA GLN A 100 -7.24 7.21 1.02
C GLN A 100 -8.49 6.41 0.61
N MET A 101 -8.64 5.17 1.08
CA MET A 101 -9.80 4.34 0.82
C MET A 101 -11.09 5.02 1.28
N THR A 102 -11.12 5.56 2.51
CA THR A 102 -12.31 6.23 3.06
C THR A 102 -12.65 7.48 2.27
N ARG A 103 -11.65 8.28 1.86
CA ARG A 103 -11.84 9.48 1.04
C ARG A 103 -12.44 9.14 -0.33
N VAL A 104 -11.90 8.15 -1.03
CA VAL A 104 -12.35 7.78 -2.39
C VAL A 104 -13.77 7.21 -2.39
N TRP A 105 -14.16 6.43 -1.37
CA TRP A 105 -15.52 5.91 -1.25
C TRP A 105 -16.53 6.97 -0.81
N SER A 106 -16.14 7.89 0.10
CA SER A 106 -17.05 8.96 0.55
C SER A 106 -17.32 9.99 -0.54
N ALA A 107 -16.31 10.36 -1.35
CA ALA A 107 -16.49 11.24 -2.50
C ALA A 107 -17.48 10.68 -3.52
N ASP A 108 -17.57 9.35 -3.65
CA ASP A 108 -18.50 8.74 -4.58
C ASP A 108 -19.94 8.74 -4.09
N ARG A 109 -20.15 8.43 -2.81
CA ARG A 109 -21.47 8.53 -2.19
C ARG A 109 -22.06 9.93 -2.32
N ALA A 110 -21.23 10.95 -2.15
CA ALA A 110 -21.64 12.34 -2.36
C ALA A 110 -22.09 12.61 -3.80
N ARG A 111 -21.33 12.12 -4.80
CA ARG A 111 -21.69 12.27 -6.22
C ARG A 111 -22.98 11.53 -6.59
N THR A 112 -23.20 10.33 -6.04
CA THR A 112 -24.43 9.57 -6.29
C THR A 112 -25.65 10.18 -5.62
N ALA A 113 -25.49 10.89 -4.50
CA ALA A 113 -26.60 11.56 -3.81
C ALA A 113 -27.01 12.89 -4.46
N SER A 114 -26.14 13.49 -5.28
CA SER A 114 -26.40 14.74 -6.00
C SER A 114 -26.92 14.55 -7.44
N ALA A 115 -27.07 13.31 -7.89
CA ALA A 115 -27.54 12.93 -9.23
C ALA A 115 -28.98 12.42 -9.17
#